data_AF-F0Y043-F1
#
_entry.id   AF-F0Y043-F1
#
_cell.length_a   1.000
_cell.length_b   1.000
_cell.length_c   1.000
_cell.angle_alpha   90.00
_cell.angle_beta   90.00
_cell.angle_gamma   90.00
#
_symmetry.space_group_name_H-M   'P 1'
#
loop_
_entity.id
_entity.type
_entity.pdbx_description
1 polymer ?
#
loop_
_entity_poly.entity_id
_entity_poly.type
_entity_poly.pdbx_seq_one_letter_code
_entity_poly.pdbx_strand_id
1 'polypeptide(L)'
;MLRLAVGIAAALSSPLAHAETTTRAPPEESAGSLRSKADEALISGRTDEALSLLGKAIGLEPLNERNLYKRARVYLRAKRIADAIGDLGAALKLAPEYEAALASRAKALASVGRCAEAGEDWKVARLVAKKDAAKRDADAGAAAAAACVKELADAARARKRGDRRLELEHLNVVLETYADAQPAALLLDRARAHAANGDWYPLRYECEGCGKHQRIGHPMWRYQASPTEFGTTTWACHRLCRRQTNWRLIAEDVRRVPDGDAPESWGRRDEWLRSVREYRLRRLAEGPPEPDEGRRCTLS
;
A
#
# COMPACT_ATOMS: atom_id res chain seq x y z
N MET A 1 -107.31 14.43 42.62
CA MET A 1 -106.65 14.41 43.95
C MET A 1 -105.13 14.36 43.74
N LEU A 2 -104.40 15.18 44.50
CA LEU A 2 -102.97 15.13 44.95
C LEU A 2 -101.90 14.57 43.99
N ARG A 3 -100.88 15.34 43.54
CA ARG A 3 -99.67 15.90 44.23
C ARG A 3 -98.51 14.91 44.50
N LEU A 4 -97.30 15.43 44.22
CA LEU A 4 -95.90 15.06 44.62
C LEU A 4 -95.17 14.09 43.67
N ALA A 5 -94.08 14.43 42.94
CA ALA A 5 -92.86 15.26 43.12
C ALA A 5 -91.62 14.48 43.63
N VAL A 6 -90.44 14.99 43.21
CA VAL A 6 -89.02 14.64 43.55
C VAL A 6 -88.37 13.68 42.54
N GLY A 7 -87.18 13.91 41.95
CA GLY A 7 -86.21 15.01 42.02
C GLY A 7 -84.86 14.62 41.36
N ILE A 8 -84.34 15.51 40.51
CA ILE A 8 -82.93 15.92 40.26
C ILE A 8 -81.82 14.84 40.14
N ALA A 9 -81.12 14.81 38.99
CA ALA A 9 -79.68 15.16 38.90
C ALA A 9 -79.18 15.14 37.44
N ALA A 10 -78.76 16.31 36.96
CA ALA A 10 -78.04 16.47 35.70
C ALA A 10 -76.55 16.18 35.90
N ALA A 11 -75.93 15.44 34.98
CA ALA A 11 -74.48 15.40 34.83
C ALA A 11 -74.13 15.40 33.33
N LEU A 12 -73.71 16.58 32.86
CA LEU A 12 -73.06 16.80 31.58
C LEU A 12 -71.80 15.95 31.52
N SER A 13 -71.74 15.03 30.56
CA SER A 13 -70.53 14.27 30.25
C SER A 13 -69.96 14.81 28.94
N SER A 14 -68.94 15.66 29.05
CA SER A 14 -68.16 16.18 27.94
C SER A 14 -67.55 15.06 27.09
N PRO A 15 -67.47 15.22 25.75
CA PRO A 15 -66.72 14.29 24.93
C PRO A 15 -65.23 14.47 25.20
N LEU A 16 -64.59 13.44 25.75
CA LEU A 16 -63.13 13.37 25.81
C LEU A 16 -62.59 13.28 24.38
N ALA A 17 -62.08 14.41 23.91
CA ALA A 17 -61.19 14.49 22.78
C ALA A 17 -60.03 13.52 23.02
N HIS A 18 -60.02 12.40 22.29
CA HIS A 18 -58.84 11.58 22.18
C HIS A 18 -57.85 12.39 21.35
N ALA A 19 -56.96 13.08 22.04
CA ALA A 19 -55.79 13.68 21.44
C ALA A 19 -54.97 12.54 20.84
N GLU A 20 -55.11 12.35 19.52
CA GLU A 20 -54.13 11.64 18.73
C GLU A 20 -52.80 12.35 18.93
N THR A 21 -52.03 11.83 19.89
CA THR A 21 -50.63 12.15 20.00
C THR A 21 -50.02 11.52 18.75
N THR A 22 -49.94 12.30 17.68
CA THR A 22 -49.06 11.99 16.55
C THR A 22 -47.67 11.86 17.14
N THR A 23 -47.30 10.63 17.49
CA THR A 23 -45.93 10.24 17.72
C THR A 23 -45.24 10.54 16.40
N ARG A 24 -44.60 11.70 16.31
CA ARG A 24 -43.80 12.07 15.15
C ARG A 24 -42.78 10.94 15.01
N ALA A 25 -42.92 10.13 13.98
CA ALA A 25 -41.90 9.17 13.60
C ALA A 25 -40.56 9.92 13.64
N PRO A 26 -39.48 9.33 14.21
CA PRO A 26 -38.18 9.98 14.20
C PRO A 26 -37.93 10.50 12.78
N PRO A 27 -37.44 11.74 12.61
CA PRO A 27 -37.27 12.31 11.29
C PRO A 27 -36.48 11.30 10.45
N GLU A 28 -37.07 10.81 9.36
CA GLU A 28 -36.42 9.83 8.50
C GLU A 28 -35.02 10.37 8.18
N GLU A 29 -33.99 9.62 8.59
CA GLU A 29 -32.61 10.04 8.37
C GLU A 29 -32.36 10.06 6.87
N SER A 30 -32.40 11.25 6.26
CA SER A 30 -32.09 11.38 4.85
C SER A 30 -30.62 11.02 4.58
N ALA A 31 -30.32 10.51 3.40
CA ALA A 31 -28.94 10.24 2.97
C ALA A 31 -28.06 11.50 3.09
N GLY A 32 -28.63 12.69 2.87
CA GLY A 32 -27.99 13.97 3.12
C GLY A 32 -27.58 14.19 4.57
N SER A 33 -28.48 13.95 5.51
CA SER A 33 -28.20 14.06 6.95
C SER A 33 -27.14 13.04 7.39
N LEU A 34 -27.26 11.79 6.93
CA LEU A 34 -26.30 10.71 7.21
C LEU A 34 -24.89 11.06 6.71
N ARG A 35 -24.77 11.65 5.51
CA ARG A 35 -23.49 12.13 4.99
C ARG A 35 -22.85 13.19 5.89
N SER A 36 -23.62 14.17 6.35
CA SER A 36 -23.10 15.23 7.23
C SER A 36 -22.63 14.66 8.56
N LYS A 37 -23.44 13.80 9.19
CA LYS A 37 -23.04 13.10 10.43
C LYS A 37 -21.78 12.26 10.24
N ALA A 38 -21.63 11.60 9.08
CA ALA A 38 -20.43 10.82 8.79
C ALA A 38 -19.18 11.71 8.65
N ASP A 39 -19.29 12.90 8.05
CA ASP A 39 -18.19 13.86 7.98
C ASP A 39 -17.78 14.32 9.40
N GLU A 40 -18.75 14.61 10.28
CA GLU A 40 -18.49 14.98 11.69
C GLU A 40 -17.83 13.86 12.49
N ALA A 41 -18.31 12.61 12.32
CA ALA A 41 -17.71 11.43 12.91
C ALA A 41 -16.26 11.24 12.45
N LEU A 42 -16.00 11.43 11.15
CA LEU A 42 -14.65 11.36 10.58
C LEU A 42 -13.71 12.44 11.14
N ILE A 43 -14.20 13.69 11.26
CA ILE A 43 -13.44 14.80 11.86
C ILE A 43 -13.11 14.47 13.32
N SER A 44 -14.04 13.84 14.04
CA SER A 44 -13.87 13.40 15.42
C SER A 44 -13.05 12.12 15.59
N GLY A 45 -12.50 11.56 14.51
CA GLY A 45 -11.71 10.32 14.52
C GLY A 45 -12.53 9.03 14.67
N ARG A 46 -13.86 9.11 14.73
CA ARG A 46 -14.78 7.96 14.83
C ARG A 46 -15.00 7.33 13.45
N THR A 47 -13.96 6.65 12.99
CA THR A 47 -13.86 6.10 11.63
C THR A 47 -14.94 5.04 11.36
N ASP A 48 -15.17 4.11 12.28
CA ASP A 48 -16.15 3.03 12.08
C ASP A 48 -17.59 3.55 12.06
N GLU A 49 -17.89 4.57 12.88
CA GLU A 49 -19.17 5.26 12.87
C GLU A 49 -19.40 5.96 11.52
N ALA A 50 -18.40 6.66 11.00
CA ALA A 50 -18.46 7.30 9.69
C ALA A 50 -18.73 6.28 8.56
N LEU A 51 -18.08 5.11 8.60
CA LEU A 51 -18.33 4.03 7.65
C LEU A 51 -19.76 3.47 7.74
N SER A 52 -20.26 3.26 8.96
CA SER A 52 -21.63 2.78 9.20
C SER A 52 -22.67 3.77 8.68
N LEU A 53 -22.52 5.06 8.99
CA LEU A 53 -23.41 6.12 8.53
C LEU A 53 -23.41 6.24 6.99
N LEU A 54 -22.25 6.14 6.35
CA LEU A 54 -22.16 6.15 4.88
C LEU A 54 -22.71 4.87 4.26
N GLY A 55 -22.58 3.72 4.93
CA GLY A 55 -23.26 2.48 4.54
C GLY A 55 -24.78 2.63 4.50
N LYS A 56 -25.36 3.27 5.53
CA LYS A 56 -26.79 3.61 5.54
C LYS A 56 -27.16 4.59 4.42
N ALA A 57 -26.36 5.64 4.20
CA ALA A 57 -26.61 6.61 3.13
C ALA A 57 -26.60 5.97 1.74
N ILE A 58 -25.69 5.02 1.50
CA ILE A 58 -25.64 4.21 0.26
C ILE A 58 -26.87 3.30 0.15
N GLY A 59 -27.36 2.75 1.26
CA GLY A 59 -28.60 1.96 1.28
C GLY A 59 -29.84 2.76 0.85
N LEU A 60 -29.90 4.05 1.20
CA LEU A 60 -30.99 4.96 0.79
C LEU A 60 -30.82 5.48 -0.64
N GLU A 61 -29.60 5.81 -1.04
CA GLU A 61 -29.27 6.36 -2.36
C GLU A 61 -28.11 5.58 -3.00
N PRO A 62 -28.38 4.38 -3.57
CA PRO A 62 -27.33 3.50 -4.10
C PRO A 62 -26.70 4.00 -5.41
N LEU A 63 -27.40 4.86 -6.15
CA LEU A 63 -26.94 5.45 -7.42
C LEU A 63 -26.32 6.84 -7.24
N ASN A 64 -26.05 7.26 -6.01
CA ASN A 64 -25.39 8.53 -5.73
C ASN A 64 -23.88 8.32 -5.56
N GLU A 65 -23.11 8.73 -6.56
CA GLU A 65 -21.65 8.62 -6.61
C GLU A 65 -20.98 9.34 -5.44
N ARG A 66 -21.60 10.40 -4.90
CA ARG A 66 -21.06 11.16 -3.77
C ARG A 66 -21.01 10.34 -2.49
N ASN A 67 -21.98 9.44 -2.28
CA ASN A 67 -22.02 8.57 -1.10
C ASN A 67 -20.84 7.58 -1.13
N LEU A 68 -20.60 6.97 -2.31
CA LEU A 68 -19.46 6.08 -2.54
C LEU A 68 -18.12 6.82 -2.40
N TYR A 69 -17.98 8.00 -3.01
CA TYR A 69 -16.78 8.83 -2.90
C TYR A 69 -16.48 9.22 -1.45
N LYS A 70 -17.50 9.61 -0.66
CA LYS A 70 -17.32 9.92 0.76
C LYS A 70 -16.86 8.71 1.55
N ARG A 71 -17.42 7.52 1.32
CA ARG A 71 -17.00 6.30 2.02
C ARG A 71 -15.58 5.91 1.64
N ALA A 72 -15.21 6.05 0.37
CA ALA A 72 -13.83 5.88 -0.08
C ALA A 72 -12.85 6.81 0.66
N ARG A 73 -13.20 8.09 0.87
CA ARG A 73 -12.34 9.00 1.65
C ARG A 73 -12.12 8.54 3.09
N VAL A 74 -13.15 7.96 3.72
CA VAL A 74 -13.02 7.36 5.05
C VAL A 74 -12.08 6.15 4.98
N TYR A 75 -12.23 5.28 3.99
CA TYR A 75 -11.32 4.14 3.78
C TYR A 75 -9.86 4.56 3.56
N LEU A 76 -9.61 5.63 2.77
CA LEU A 76 -8.25 6.16 2.57
C LEU A 76 -7.63 6.64 3.89
N ARG A 77 -8.41 7.33 4.73
CA ARG A 77 -7.95 7.77 6.06
C ARG A 77 -7.70 6.59 7.00
N ALA A 78 -8.50 5.53 6.88
CA ALA A 78 -8.33 4.27 7.59
C ALA A 78 -7.22 3.37 7.02
N LYS A 79 -6.49 3.81 5.98
CA LYS A 79 -5.48 3.02 5.25
C LYS A 79 -6.03 1.72 4.63
N ARG A 80 -7.35 1.63 4.45
CA ARG A 80 -8.04 0.54 3.75
C ARG A 80 -8.08 0.81 2.24
N ILE A 81 -6.91 0.79 1.62
CA ILE A 81 -6.72 1.28 0.24
C ILE A 81 -7.52 0.46 -0.79
N ALA A 82 -7.59 -0.87 -0.62
CA ALA A 82 -8.34 -1.73 -1.54
C ALA A 82 -9.84 -1.40 -1.56
N ASP A 83 -10.44 -1.21 -0.37
CA ASP A 83 -11.85 -0.83 -0.24
C ASP A 83 -12.11 0.55 -0.85
N ALA A 84 -11.19 1.50 -0.64
CA ALA A 84 -11.27 2.83 -1.24
C ALA A 84 -11.25 2.77 -2.78
N ILE A 85 -10.33 1.99 -3.38
CA ILE A 85 -10.27 1.81 -4.84
C ILE A 85 -11.58 1.22 -5.36
N GLY A 86 -12.18 0.27 -4.64
CA GLY A 86 -13.47 -0.33 -4.99
C GLY A 86 -14.59 0.71 -5.04
N ASP A 87 -14.76 1.49 -3.99
CA ASP A 87 -15.79 2.53 -3.92
C ASP A 87 -15.56 3.67 -4.91
N LEU A 88 -14.31 4.09 -5.12
CA LEU A 88 -13.97 5.09 -6.14
C LEU A 88 -14.28 4.57 -7.53
N GLY A 89 -13.99 3.29 -7.80
CA GLY A 89 -14.37 2.65 -9.05
C GLY A 89 -15.87 2.58 -9.26
N ALA A 90 -16.64 2.28 -8.22
CA ALA A 90 -18.10 2.32 -8.28
C ALA A 90 -18.64 3.74 -8.52
N ALA A 91 -18.08 4.75 -7.83
CA ALA A 91 -18.44 6.15 -8.05
C ALA A 91 -18.17 6.59 -9.50
N LEU A 92 -17.03 6.19 -10.08
CA LEU A 92 -16.65 6.53 -11.45
C LEU A 92 -17.43 5.77 -12.52
N LYS A 93 -18.03 4.62 -12.19
CA LYS A 93 -19.01 3.97 -13.08
C LYS A 93 -20.31 4.77 -13.19
N LEU A 94 -20.72 5.42 -12.12
CA LEU A 94 -21.91 6.28 -12.08
C LEU A 94 -21.64 7.66 -12.70
N ALA A 95 -20.47 8.22 -12.40
CA ALA A 95 -20.03 9.53 -12.89
C ALA A 95 -18.56 9.47 -13.38
N PRO A 96 -18.33 9.13 -14.66
CA PRO A 96 -16.98 8.97 -15.22
C PRO A 96 -16.09 10.22 -15.13
N GLU A 97 -16.70 11.40 -15.15
CA GLU A 97 -16.00 12.70 -15.12
C GLU A 97 -15.88 13.27 -13.69
N TYR A 98 -16.10 12.46 -12.65
CA TYR A 98 -16.00 12.95 -11.28
C TYR A 98 -14.54 13.21 -10.88
N GLU A 99 -14.06 14.43 -11.15
CA GLU A 99 -12.67 14.89 -10.95
C GLU A 99 -12.06 14.44 -9.63
N ALA A 100 -12.76 14.65 -8.51
CA ALA A 100 -12.26 14.32 -7.19
C ALA A 100 -12.10 12.80 -6.96
N ALA A 101 -13.00 12.00 -7.54
CA ALA A 101 -12.91 10.54 -7.48
C ALA A 101 -11.78 10.02 -8.38
N LEU A 102 -11.59 10.59 -9.58
CA LEU A 102 -10.47 10.27 -10.48
C LEU A 102 -9.12 10.52 -9.79
N ALA A 103 -8.91 11.74 -9.27
CA ALA A 103 -7.66 12.10 -8.60
C ALA A 103 -7.40 11.24 -7.35
N SER A 104 -8.45 10.94 -6.57
CA SER A 104 -8.33 10.08 -5.38
C SER A 104 -8.00 8.63 -5.75
N ARG A 105 -8.63 8.10 -6.83
CA ARG A 105 -8.40 6.73 -7.28
C ARG A 105 -7.00 6.60 -7.88
N ALA A 106 -6.56 7.57 -8.66
CA ALA A 106 -5.22 7.61 -9.22
C ALA A 106 -4.14 7.55 -8.12
N LYS A 107 -4.27 8.36 -7.06
CA LYS A 107 -3.34 8.34 -5.91
C LYS A 107 -3.37 7.00 -5.19
N ALA A 108 -4.56 6.44 -4.96
CA ALA A 108 -4.72 5.14 -4.30
C ALA A 108 -4.20 3.96 -5.14
N LEU A 109 -4.33 4.02 -6.46
CA LEU A 109 -3.79 3.03 -7.38
C LEU A 109 -2.27 3.09 -7.44
N ALA A 110 -1.70 4.29 -7.48
CA ALA A 110 -0.25 4.49 -7.44
C ALA A 110 0.37 3.92 -6.16
N SER A 111 -0.25 4.17 -4.99
CA SER A 111 0.26 3.67 -3.70
C SER A 111 0.30 2.14 -3.59
N VAL A 112 -0.52 1.42 -4.38
CA VAL A 112 -0.49 -0.05 -4.47
C VAL A 112 0.27 -0.56 -5.72
N GLY A 113 1.02 0.31 -6.40
CA GLY A 113 1.84 -0.06 -7.56
C GLY A 113 1.05 -0.27 -8.87
N ARG A 114 -0.25 0.04 -8.90
CA ARG A 114 -1.10 -0.02 -10.12
C ARG A 114 -0.94 1.25 -10.95
N CYS A 115 0.31 1.56 -11.30
CA CYS A 115 0.70 2.84 -11.88
C CYS A 115 0.12 3.10 -13.29
N ALA A 116 -0.10 2.06 -14.10
CA ALA A 116 -0.70 2.24 -15.42
C ALA A 116 -2.15 2.75 -15.32
N GLU A 117 -2.95 2.14 -14.45
CA GLU A 117 -4.34 2.55 -14.23
C GLU A 117 -4.42 3.93 -13.56
N ALA A 118 -3.49 4.23 -12.63
CA ALA A 118 -3.36 5.56 -12.08
C ALA A 118 -3.09 6.63 -13.16
N GLY A 119 -2.25 6.30 -14.15
CA GLY A 119 -1.96 7.17 -15.28
C GLY A 119 -3.20 7.47 -16.14
N GLU A 120 -4.05 6.48 -16.39
CA GLU A 120 -5.30 6.69 -17.12
C GLU A 120 -6.26 7.61 -16.35
N ASP A 121 -6.42 7.39 -15.04
CA ASP A 121 -7.23 8.26 -14.19
C ASP A 121 -6.72 9.70 -14.19
N TRP A 122 -5.40 9.89 -14.13
CA TRP A 122 -4.81 11.22 -14.19
C TRP A 122 -5.02 11.93 -15.52
N LYS A 123 -4.96 11.20 -16.64
CA LYS A 123 -5.28 11.75 -17.97
C LYS A 123 -6.72 12.27 -18.00
N VAL A 124 -7.68 11.47 -17.54
CA VAL A 124 -9.10 11.89 -17.49
C VAL A 124 -9.27 13.06 -16.51
N ALA A 125 -8.66 12.99 -15.33
CA ALA A 125 -8.72 14.06 -14.33
C ALA A 125 -8.22 15.40 -14.90
N ARG A 126 -7.13 15.38 -15.68
CA ARG A 126 -6.59 16.56 -16.38
C ARG A 126 -7.60 17.16 -17.35
N LEU A 127 -8.32 16.32 -18.11
CA LEU A 127 -9.30 16.78 -19.11
C LEU A 127 -10.52 17.45 -18.47
N VAL A 128 -10.99 16.92 -17.33
CA VAL A 128 -12.19 17.44 -16.65
C VAL A 128 -11.89 18.56 -15.65
N ALA A 129 -10.62 18.74 -15.26
CA ALA A 129 -10.21 19.71 -14.27
C ALA A 129 -10.51 21.14 -14.70
N LYS A 130 -11.35 21.83 -13.90
CA LYS A 130 -11.72 23.23 -14.14
C LYS A 130 -10.68 24.22 -13.61
N LYS A 131 -9.96 23.83 -12.56
CA LYS A 131 -8.98 24.69 -11.85
C LYS A 131 -7.56 24.38 -12.30
N ASP A 132 -6.74 25.40 -12.48
CA ASP A 132 -5.34 25.21 -12.88
C ASP A 132 -4.51 24.46 -11.82
N ALA A 133 -4.87 24.58 -10.55
CA ALA A 133 -4.26 23.78 -9.48
C ALA A 133 -4.53 22.27 -9.68
N ALA A 134 -5.76 21.90 -10.05
CA ALA A 134 -6.13 20.51 -10.31
C ALA A 134 -5.46 19.96 -11.58
N LYS A 135 -5.35 20.77 -12.63
CA LYS A 135 -4.57 20.40 -13.83
C LYS A 135 -3.11 20.13 -13.50
N ARG A 136 -2.47 20.99 -12.70
CA ARG A 136 -1.07 20.79 -12.26
C ARG A 136 -0.90 19.54 -11.41
N ASP A 137 -1.83 19.24 -10.50
CA ASP A 137 -1.83 18.00 -9.71
C ASP A 137 -1.96 16.78 -10.63
N ALA A 138 -2.86 16.85 -11.62
CA ALA A 138 -3.03 15.79 -12.60
C ALA A 138 -1.79 15.58 -13.49
N ASP A 139 -1.12 16.66 -13.88
CA ASP A 139 0.10 16.59 -14.68
C ASP A 139 1.26 15.97 -13.91
N ALA A 140 1.45 16.40 -12.66
CA ALA A 140 2.45 15.82 -11.77
C ALA A 140 2.15 14.34 -11.48
N GLY A 141 0.89 14.01 -11.23
CA GLY A 141 0.42 12.64 -11.01
C GLY A 141 0.62 11.74 -12.23
N ALA A 142 0.29 12.22 -13.43
CA ALA A 142 0.50 11.50 -14.69
C ALA A 142 1.99 11.26 -14.96
N ALA A 143 2.85 12.27 -14.72
CA ALA A 143 4.29 12.12 -14.87
C ALA A 143 4.88 11.09 -13.89
N ALA A 144 4.46 11.11 -12.63
CA ALA A 144 4.86 10.12 -11.63
C ALA A 144 4.39 8.71 -11.99
N ALA A 145 3.14 8.57 -12.45
CA ALA A 145 2.59 7.30 -12.92
C ALA A 145 3.38 6.74 -14.12
N ALA A 146 3.72 7.59 -15.10
CA ALA A 146 4.53 7.19 -16.25
C ALA A 146 5.94 6.74 -15.86
N ALA A 147 6.59 7.45 -14.93
CA ALA A 147 7.89 7.06 -14.39
C ALA A 147 7.81 5.70 -13.66
N CYS A 148 6.80 5.50 -12.81
CA CYS A 148 6.57 4.22 -12.16
C CYS A 148 6.34 3.06 -13.17
N VAL A 149 5.54 3.29 -14.22
CA VAL A 149 5.31 2.29 -15.27
C VAL A 149 6.61 1.94 -15.98
N LYS A 150 7.47 2.92 -16.24
CA LYS A 150 8.78 2.70 -16.85
C LYS A 150 9.65 1.80 -15.95
N GLU A 151 9.77 2.13 -14.66
CA GLU A 151 10.53 1.32 -13.70
C GLU A 151 10.01 -0.12 -13.60
N LEU A 152 8.68 -0.31 -13.56
CA LEU A 152 8.07 -1.65 -13.58
C LEU A 152 8.38 -2.42 -14.87
N ALA A 153 8.36 -1.74 -16.01
CA ALA A 153 8.70 -2.35 -17.29
C ALA A 153 10.19 -2.70 -17.37
N ASP A 154 11.07 -1.87 -16.83
CA ASP A 154 12.51 -2.14 -16.73
C ASP A 154 12.81 -3.31 -15.78
N ALA A 155 12.13 -3.39 -14.62
CA ALA A 155 12.19 -4.54 -13.74
C ALA A 155 11.78 -5.84 -14.45
N ALA A 156 10.68 -5.81 -15.23
CA ALA A 156 10.22 -6.96 -16.00
C ALA A 156 11.22 -7.36 -17.12
N ARG A 157 11.85 -6.39 -17.79
CA ARG A 157 12.91 -6.65 -18.77
C ARG A 157 14.14 -7.28 -18.12
N ALA A 158 14.58 -6.77 -16.96
CA ALA A 158 15.69 -7.32 -16.18
C ALA A 158 15.40 -8.76 -15.74
N ARG A 159 14.19 -9.01 -15.21
CA ARG A 159 13.68 -10.35 -14.87
C ARG A 159 13.79 -11.33 -16.04
N LYS A 160 13.37 -10.91 -17.23
CA LYS A 160 13.39 -11.76 -18.44
C LYS A 160 14.82 -12.08 -18.90
N ARG A 161 15.77 -11.16 -18.71
CA ARG A 161 17.20 -11.37 -19.01
C ARG A 161 17.93 -12.17 -17.92
N GLY A 162 17.29 -12.42 -16.78
CA GLY A 162 17.91 -13.08 -15.63
C GLY A 162 18.78 -12.15 -14.76
N ASP A 163 18.79 -10.85 -15.03
CA ASP A 163 19.54 -9.86 -14.24
C ASP A 163 18.75 -9.49 -12.97
N ARG A 164 18.91 -10.29 -11.92
CA ARG A 164 18.16 -10.14 -10.66
C ARG A 164 18.57 -8.90 -9.87
N ARG A 165 19.84 -8.49 -9.98
CA ARG A 165 20.34 -7.30 -9.31
C ARG A 165 19.66 -6.05 -9.88
N LEU A 166 19.61 -5.93 -11.20
CA LEU A 166 18.94 -4.81 -11.86
C LEU A 166 17.41 -4.85 -11.66
N GLU A 167 16.81 -6.05 -11.66
CA GLU A 167 15.40 -6.22 -11.30
C GLU A 167 15.09 -5.65 -9.90
N LEU A 168 15.93 -5.97 -8.91
CA LEU A 168 15.80 -5.47 -7.54
C LEU A 168 15.97 -3.95 -7.44
N GLU A 169 16.93 -3.37 -8.18
CA GLU A 169 17.13 -1.91 -8.25
C GLU A 169 15.83 -1.20 -8.66
N HIS A 170 15.23 -1.60 -9.78
CA HIS A 170 13.99 -1.01 -10.27
C HIS A 170 12.79 -1.25 -9.33
N LEU A 171 12.66 -2.45 -8.76
CA LEU A 171 11.58 -2.75 -7.80
C LEU A 171 11.70 -1.91 -6.52
N ASN A 172 12.91 -1.65 -6.03
CA ASN A 172 13.11 -0.80 -4.86
C ASN A 172 12.74 0.66 -5.15
N VAL A 173 13.13 1.20 -6.31
CA VAL A 173 12.70 2.54 -6.73
C VAL A 173 11.18 2.65 -6.70
N VAL A 174 10.46 1.64 -7.22
CA VAL A 174 8.99 1.65 -7.21
C VAL A 174 8.41 1.62 -5.80
N LEU A 175 8.89 0.71 -4.96
CA LEU A 175 8.39 0.52 -3.59
C LEU A 175 8.68 1.73 -2.68
N GLU A 176 9.80 2.42 -2.90
CA GLU A 176 10.21 3.55 -2.08
C GLU A 176 9.61 4.88 -2.56
N THR A 177 9.44 5.05 -3.87
CA THR A 177 9.04 6.34 -4.46
C THR A 177 7.55 6.44 -4.76
N TYR A 178 6.94 5.34 -5.21
CA TYR A 178 5.58 5.38 -5.78
C TYR A 178 4.56 4.57 -4.97
N ALA A 179 4.97 3.42 -4.41
CA ALA A 179 4.06 2.43 -3.85
C ALA A 179 4.26 2.21 -2.34
N ASP A 180 3.83 3.20 -1.55
CA ASP A 180 3.99 3.25 -0.09
C ASP A 180 3.00 2.38 0.69
N ALA A 181 1.92 1.88 0.06
CA ALA A 181 0.87 1.10 0.71
C ALA A 181 1.17 -0.41 0.82
N GLN A 182 2.46 -0.78 0.87
CA GLN A 182 2.92 -2.18 0.99
C GLN A 182 2.26 -3.12 -0.05
N PRO A 183 2.44 -2.85 -1.35
CA PRO A 183 1.82 -3.64 -2.42
C PRO A 183 2.30 -5.09 -2.40
N ALA A 184 1.42 -6.01 -1.97
CA ALA A 184 1.76 -7.42 -1.81
C ALA A 184 2.38 -8.05 -3.07
N ALA A 185 1.86 -7.71 -4.26
CA ALA A 185 2.38 -8.24 -5.52
C ALA A 185 3.84 -7.83 -5.78
N LEU A 186 4.19 -6.54 -5.59
CA LEU A 186 5.55 -6.05 -5.81
C LEU A 186 6.51 -6.56 -4.72
N LEU A 187 6.04 -6.69 -3.48
CA LEU A 187 6.81 -7.28 -2.39
C LEU A 187 7.14 -8.75 -2.66
N LEU A 188 6.18 -9.52 -3.18
CA LEU A 188 6.40 -10.91 -3.58
C LEU A 188 7.39 -11.01 -4.75
N ASP A 189 7.27 -10.13 -5.74
CA ASP A 189 8.20 -10.06 -6.85
C ASP A 189 9.63 -9.73 -6.39
N ARG A 190 9.79 -8.78 -5.46
CA ARG A 190 11.08 -8.49 -4.82
C ARG A 190 11.63 -9.68 -4.05
N ALA A 191 10.80 -10.36 -3.26
CA ALA A 191 11.20 -11.55 -2.51
C ALA A 191 11.69 -12.68 -3.43
N ARG A 192 10.99 -12.90 -4.54
CA ARG A 192 11.40 -13.87 -5.59
C ARG A 192 12.70 -13.45 -6.26
N ALA A 193 12.90 -12.17 -6.55
CA ALA A 193 14.13 -11.66 -7.12
C ALA A 193 15.33 -11.90 -6.19
N HIS A 194 15.20 -11.63 -4.88
CA HIS A 194 16.23 -11.98 -3.91
C HIS A 194 16.50 -13.49 -3.82
N ALA A 195 15.44 -14.31 -3.84
CA ALA A 195 15.58 -15.77 -3.84
C ALA A 195 16.35 -16.26 -5.08
N ALA A 196 16.03 -15.72 -6.25
CA ALA A 196 16.71 -16.05 -7.50
C ALA A 196 18.14 -15.48 -7.58
N ASN A 197 18.40 -14.32 -6.98
CA ASN A 197 19.74 -13.73 -6.92
C ASN A 197 20.66 -14.51 -5.96
N GLY A 198 20.07 -15.27 -5.02
CA GLY A 198 20.83 -15.97 -3.98
C GLY A 198 21.27 -15.07 -2.82
N ASP A 199 20.66 -13.88 -2.68
CA ASP A 199 20.93 -12.91 -1.59
C ASP A 199 20.43 -13.42 -0.23
N TRP A 200 19.67 -14.51 -0.21
CA TRP A 200 19.36 -15.24 1.00
C TRP A 200 20.58 -16.03 1.42
N TYR A 201 21.51 -15.39 2.13
CA TYR A 201 22.76 -15.96 2.61
C TYR A 201 22.52 -17.26 3.41
N PRO A 202 22.54 -18.46 2.79
CA PRO A 202 22.36 -19.71 3.49
C PRO A 202 23.75 -20.16 3.93
N LEU A 203 24.48 -19.23 4.54
CA LEU A 203 25.88 -19.41 4.86
C LEU A 203 25.98 -20.36 6.04
N ARG A 204 27.00 -21.20 5.97
CA ARG A 204 27.29 -22.15 7.03
C ARG A 204 28.23 -21.51 8.02
N TYR A 205 27.94 -21.77 9.28
CA TYR A 205 28.75 -21.32 10.39
C TYR A 205 29.20 -22.51 11.20
N GLU A 206 30.42 -22.44 11.69
CA GLU A 206 31.00 -23.37 12.62
C GLU A 206 30.69 -22.92 14.06
N CYS A 207 30.28 -23.88 14.88
CA CYS A 207 30.01 -23.68 16.29
C CYS A 207 31.30 -23.69 17.11
N GLU A 208 31.55 -22.67 17.93
CA GLU A 208 32.71 -22.62 18.83
C GLU A 208 32.74 -23.80 19.81
N GLY A 209 31.59 -24.15 20.39
CA GLY A 209 31.52 -25.18 21.42
C GLY A 209 31.63 -26.63 20.93
N CYS A 210 31.29 -26.95 19.67
CA CYS A 210 31.31 -28.35 19.18
C CYS A 210 31.87 -28.56 17.77
N GLY A 211 32.29 -27.50 17.08
CA GLY A 211 32.85 -27.56 15.73
C GLY A 211 31.86 -28.01 14.64
N LYS A 212 30.57 -28.24 14.97
CA LYS A 212 29.57 -28.64 13.96
C LYS A 212 29.09 -27.43 13.17
N HIS A 213 28.82 -27.68 11.89
CA HIS A 213 28.32 -26.65 10.98
C HIS A 213 26.79 -26.61 10.96
N GLN A 214 26.22 -25.41 10.92
CA GLN A 214 24.79 -25.19 10.66
C GLN A 214 24.58 -23.94 9.80
N ARG A 215 23.43 -23.86 9.12
CA ARG A 215 23.02 -22.65 8.43
C ARG A 215 22.30 -21.73 9.41
N ILE A 216 22.67 -20.46 9.41
CA ILE A 216 22.04 -19.42 10.24
C ILE A 216 21.58 -18.32 9.29
N GLY A 217 20.29 -18.01 9.30
CA GLY A 217 19.72 -16.97 8.43
C GLY A 217 20.00 -15.55 8.91
N HIS A 218 20.35 -15.38 10.20
CA HIS A 218 20.85 -14.11 10.73
C HIS A 218 22.27 -13.85 10.20
N PRO A 219 22.63 -12.61 9.81
CA PRO A 219 23.93 -12.30 9.23
C PRO A 219 25.05 -12.28 10.28
N MET A 220 25.40 -13.45 10.82
CA MET A 220 26.35 -13.57 11.94
C MET A 220 27.76 -13.06 11.58
N TRP A 221 28.12 -12.98 10.29
CA TRP A 221 29.41 -12.45 9.84
C TRP A 221 29.61 -10.98 10.21
N ARG A 222 28.53 -10.22 10.41
CA ARG A 222 28.60 -8.81 10.82
C ARG A 222 29.22 -8.60 12.20
N TYR A 223 29.29 -9.65 13.01
CA TYR A 223 29.83 -9.62 14.37
C TYR A 223 31.21 -10.27 14.48
N GLN A 224 31.87 -10.57 13.35
CA GLN A 224 33.21 -11.16 13.30
C GLN A 224 34.26 -10.08 12.99
N ALA A 225 35.30 -9.96 13.83
CA ALA A 225 36.41 -9.05 13.56
C ALA A 225 37.20 -9.47 12.32
N SER A 226 37.35 -10.77 12.06
CA SER A 226 37.93 -11.32 10.84
C SER A 226 37.20 -12.60 10.39
N PRO A 227 37.34 -13.04 9.12
CA PRO A 227 36.69 -14.26 8.63
C PRO A 227 37.08 -15.54 9.38
N THR A 228 38.23 -15.55 10.05
CA THR A 228 38.79 -16.71 10.74
C THR A 228 38.41 -16.79 12.22
N GLU A 229 37.91 -15.70 12.80
CA GLU A 229 37.58 -15.59 14.22
C GLU A 229 36.09 -15.82 14.50
N PHE A 230 35.78 -16.31 15.70
CA PHE A 230 34.39 -16.38 16.18
C PHE A 230 33.84 -14.98 16.43
N GLY A 231 32.56 -14.78 16.09
CA GLY A 231 31.89 -13.51 16.33
C GLY A 231 31.53 -13.28 17.80
N THR A 232 31.09 -12.06 18.11
CA THR A 232 30.69 -11.67 19.48
C THR A 232 29.23 -11.94 19.82
N THR A 233 28.40 -12.24 18.81
CA THR A 233 26.98 -12.56 18.99
C THR A 233 26.78 -14.07 19.09
N THR A 234 26.01 -14.49 20.09
CA THR A 234 25.69 -15.89 20.31
C THR A 234 24.44 -16.33 19.54
N TRP A 235 24.41 -17.61 19.17
CA TRP A 235 23.22 -18.26 18.61
C TRP A 235 23.13 -19.72 19.09
N ALA A 236 21.93 -20.29 19.08
CA ALA A 236 21.70 -21.66 19.53
C ALA A 236 22.30 -22.67 18.55
N CYS A 237 23.06 -23.64 19.07
CA CYS A 237 23.54 -24.77 18.27
C CYS A 237 22.49 -25.88 18.21
N HIS A 238 21.94 -26.17 17.04
CA HIS A 238 20.95 -27.24 16.85
C HIS A 238 21.57 -28.57 16.41
N ARG A 239 22.90 -28.67 16.38
CA ARG A 239 23.62 -29.83 15.86
C ARG A 239 24.02 -30.81 16.95
N LEU A 240 24.80 -30.36 17.94
CA LEU A 240 25.34 -31.25 18.97
C LEU A 240 25.27 -30.64 20.37
N CYS A 241 25.92 -29.50 20.61
CA CYS A 241 26.06 -28.99 21.99
C CYS A 241 24.78 -28.38 22.58
N ARG A 242 23.74 -28.10 21.78
CA ARG A 242 22.42 -27.57 22.20
C ARG A 242 22.47 -26.34 23.12
N ARG A 243 23.55 -25.56 23.04
CA ARG A 243 23.81 -24.36 23.85
C ARG A 243 23.88 -23.11 22.96
N GLN A 244 23.72 -21.94 23.59
CA GLN A 244 24.12 -20.65 23.00
C GLN A 244 25.64 -20.60 22.94
N THR A 245 26.18 -20.26 21.78
CA THR A 245 27.62 -20.29 21.48
C THR A 245 27.94 -19.25 20.43
N ASN A 246 29.21 -18.89 20.28
CA ASN A 246 29.64 -18.02 19.19
C ASN A 246 29.83 -18.82 17.90
N TRP A 247 29.82 -18.09 16.80
CA TRP A 247 29.80 -18.65 15.46
C TRP A 247 30.83 -17.94 14.58
N ARG A 248 31.57 -18.71 13.80
CA ARG A 248 32.40 -18.19 12.71
C ARG A 248 31.90 -18.71 11.39
N LEU A 249 31.96 -17.88 10.36
CA LEU A 249 31.66 -18.30 9.01
C LEU A 249 32.69 -19.33 8.52
N ILE A 250 32.23 -20.38 7.82
CA ILE A 250 33.17 -21.34 7.24
C ILE A 250 33.95 -20.70 6.09
N ALA A 251 35.21 -21.09 5.90
CA ALA A 251 36.13 -20.46 4.97
C ALA A 251 35.60 -20.40 3.52
N GLU A 252 34.88 -21.44 3.06
CA GLU A 252 34.33 -21.52 1.70
C GLU A 252 33.19 -20.51 1.47
N ASP A 253 32.43 -20.21 2.51
CA ASP A 253 31.28 -19.31 2.43
C ASP A 253 31.70 -17.83 2.66
N VAL A 254 32.95 -17.55 3.06
CA VAL A 254 33.48 -16.18 3.25
C VAL A 254 33.36 -15.32 2.00
N ARG A 255 33.65 -15.88 0.82
CA ARG A 255 33.55 -15.17 -0.48
C ARG A 255 32.10 -14.88 -0.90
N ARG A 256 31.12 -15.51 -0.24
CA ARG A 256 29.69 -15.34 -0.52
C ARG A 256 29.05 -14.23 0.33
N VAL A 257 29.78 -13.70 1.31
CA VAL A 257 29.40 -12.47 2.01
C VAL A 257 29.54 -11.29 1.05
N PRO A 258 28.51 -10.47 0.85
CA PRO A 258 28.59 -9.31 -0.04
C PRO A 258 29.61 -8.32 0.50
N ASP A 259 30.43 -7.78 -0.38
CA ASP A 259 31.52 -6.92 0.02
C ASP A 259 31.07 -5.60 0.68
N GLY A 260 29.88 -5.09 0.32
CA GLY A 260 29.28 -3.91 0.97
C GLY A 260 28.77 -4.18 2.39
N ASP A 261 28.50 -5.44 2.72
CA ASP A 261 27.95 -5.93 3.99
C ASP A 261 29.00 -6.58 4.90
N ALA A 262 30.22 -6.78 4.41
CA ALA A 262 31.34 -7.28 5.19
C ALA A 262 31.80 -6.22 6.21
N PRO A 263 32.21 -6.63 7.43
CA PRO A 263 32.84 -5.74 8.39
C PRO A 263 34.03 -4.98 7.78
N GLU A 264 34.23 -3.72 8.16
CA GLU A 264 35.33 -2.91 7.62
C GLU A 264 36.70 -3.53 7.90
N SER A 265 36.84 -4.20 9.05
CA SER A 265 38.03 -4.95 9.45
C SER A 265 38.39 -6.10 8.51
N TRP A 266 37.48 -6.53 7.61
CA TRP A 266 37.76 -7.54 6.59
C TRP A 266 38.47 -6.96 5.36
N GLY A 267 38.61 -5.62 5.26
CA GLY A 267 39.35 -4.95 4.19
C GLY A 267 38.71 -4.98 2.79
N ARG A 268 37.48 -5.51 2.66
CA ARG A 268 36.81 -5.69 1.35
C ARG A 268 36.02 -4.47 0.85
N ARG A 269 35.68 -3.55 1.75
CA ARG A 269 34.84 -2.39 1.43
C ARG A 269 35.47 -1.47 0.38
N ASP A 270 36.79 -1.27 0.41
CA ASP A 270 37.49 -0.40 -0.54
C ASP A 270 37.52 -0.99 -1.95
N GLU A 271 37.61 -2.32 -2.05
CA GLU A 271 37.58 -3.04 -3.32
C GLU A 271 36.19 -3.02 -3.95
N TRP A 272 35.15 -3.15 -3.13
CA TRP A 272 33.77 -2.99 -3.57
C TRP A 272 33.41 -1.56 -3.97
N LEU A 273 33.80 -0.55 -3.19
CA LEU A 273 33.58 0.85 -3.56
C LEU A 273 34.26 1.18 -4.89
N ARG A 274 35.43 0.58 -5.16
CA ARG A 274 36.12 0.70 -6.45
C ARG A 274 35.32 0.06 -7.59
N SER A 275 34.84 -1.18 -7.41
CA SER A 275 34.05 -1.87 -8.44
C SER A 275 32.70 -1.17 -8.73
N VAL A 276 32.05 -0.60 -7.71
CA VAL A 276 30.83 0.21 -7.87
C VAL A 276 31.12 1.50 -8.64
N ARG A 277 32.24 2.19 -8.34
CA ARG A 277 32.68 3.39 -9.09
C ARG A 277 32.97 3.05 -10.54
N GLU A 278 33.70 1.97 -10.80
CA GLU A 278 34.00 1.49 -12.15
C GLU A 278 32.74 1.11 -12.92
N TYR A 279 31.79 0.40 -12.28
CA TYR A 279 30.51 0.07 -12.89
C TYR A 279 29.70 1.33 -13.25
N ARG A 280 29.63 2.32 -12.35
CA ARG A 280 28.96 3.61 -12.62
C ARG A 280 29.64 4.38 -13.77
N LEU A 281 30.96 4.43 -13.79
CA LEU A 281 31.73 5.04 -14.87
C LEU A 281 31.50 4.33 -16.20
N ARG A 282 31.46 2.99 -16.19
CA ARG A 282 31.15 2.18 -17.37
C ARG A 282 29.74 2.46 -17.90
N ARG A 283 28.74 2.54 -17.02
CA ARG A 283 27.37 2.91 -17.42
C ARG A 283 27.26 4.35 -17.95
N LEU A 284 28.05 5.28 -17.41
CA LEU A 284 28.11 6.65 -17.94
C LEU A 284 28.80 6.69 -19.31
N ALA A 285 29.82 5.86 -19.52
CA ALA A 285 30.57 5.76 -20.78
C ALA A 285 29.81 5.02 -21.89
N GLU A 286 29.03 3.99 -21.55
CA GLU A 286 28.19 3.22 -22.48
C GLU A 286 26.97 4.02 -22.98
N GLY A 287 26.65 5.16 -22.34
CA GLY A 287 25.47 5.95 -22.65
C GLY A 287 24.15 5.22 -22.35
N PRO A 288 22.99 5.87 -22.51
CA PRO A 288 21.74 5.14 -22.53
C PRO A 288 21.76 4.11 -23.68
N PRO A 289 21.21 2.90 -23.49
CA PRO A 289 21.13 1.94 -24.59
C PRO A 289 20.43 2.60 -25.78
N GLU A 290 21.00 2.47 -26.99
CA GLU A 290 20.38 3.01 -28.19
C GLU A 290 18.92 2.52 -28.29
N PRO A 291 17.97 3.40 -28.68
CA PRO A 291 16.63 2.93 -29.00
C PRO A 291 16.76 1.84 -30.07
N ASP A 292 16.07 0.73 -29.86
CA ASP A 292 16.03 -0.40 -30.79
C ASP A 292 15.43 0.05 -32.14
N GLU A 293 16.26 0.57 -33.05
CA GLU A 293 15.92 0.91 -34.43
C GLU A 293 15.75 -0.35 -35.33
N GLY A 294 15.69 -1.53 -34.71
CA GLY A 294 15.81 -2.84 -35.35
C GLY A 294 14.53 -3.66 -35.48
N ARG A 295 13.34 -3.05 -35.56
CA ARG A 295 12.15 -3.71 -36.17
C ARG A 295 11.40 -2.75 -37.06
N ARG A 296 11.93 -2.52 -38.26
CA ARG A 296 11.08 -2.12 -39.40
C ARG A 296 10.07 -3.23 -39.62
N CYS A 297 8.79 -2.95 -39.35
CA CYS A 297 7.70 -3.69 -39.95
C CYS A 297 7.88 -3.58 -41.48
N THR A 298 8.37 -4.63 -42.13
CA THR A 298 8.21 -4.77 -43.57
C THR A 298 6.75 -5.07 -43.83
N LEU A 299 5.97 -4.02 -44.10
CA LEU A 299 4.71 -4.15 -44.81
C LEU A 299 5.04 -4.53 -46.25
N SER A 300 4.77 -5.78 -46.61
CA SER A 300 4.59 -6.25 -47.98
C SER A 300 3.47 -7.27 -47.96
#